data_AF-A0A379DAP0-F1
#
_entry.id   AF-A0A379DAP0-F1
#
_cell.length_a   1.000
_cell.length_b   1.000
_cell.length_c   1.000
_cell.angle_alpha   90.00
_cell.angle_beta   90.00
_cell.angle_gamma   90.00
#
_symmetry.space_group_name_H-M   'P 1'
#
loop_
_entity.id
_entity.type
_entity.pdbx_description
1 polymer ?
#
loop_
_entity_poly.entity_id
_entity_poly.type
_entity_poly.pdbx_seq_one_letter_code
_entity_poly.pdbx_strand_id
1 'polypeptide(L)'
;MGNMLVYINENNIYVQEGEKVSKLISLEEYNFELEKNRTELNEKYKTVNVDNYLYLWNFILFNNLSNYLIDAYINSESSTILFEEKLKREGKQIIRLIGSIEIQDILGNIITCMINSEDYLQGNIKIDYTNEVPRKSENVLNLDLNYIFNYTPNSLKEVIDKLKVDLVAFKYFGKSQVNENGKFILPIYVDEETLSKKGIDYGEYLINWASLAYLKMLTKIHDFFLDYYKYDGKEGLVNDGIMLALIYLTDYEVKDYPTGLQKSIEVGRSTKGKCYFIDSIVAPMAIEQDLAIVFQAKDVYSVVTKTLRLLQ
;
A
#
# COMPACT_ATOMS: atom_id res chain seq x y z
N MET A 1 -17.20 1.35 27.33
CA MET A 1 -16.54 0.81 26.13
C MET A 1 -17.26 -0.47 25.74
N GLY A 2 -17.75 -0.54 24.51
CA GLY A 2 -18.43 -1.73 23.98
C GLY A 2 -17.44 -2.67 23.30
N ASN A 3 -17.95 -3.82 22.87
CA ASN A 3 -17.23 -4.70 21.96
C ASN A 3 -17.67 -4.41 20.52
N MET A 4 -16.76 -4.62 19.57
CA MET A 4 -17.08 -4.66 18.16
C MET A 4 -17.31 -6.11 17.77
N LEU A 5 -18.48 -6.42 17.20
CA LEU A 5 -18.80 -7.79 16.75
C LEU A 5 -18.66 -7.88 15.23
N VAL A 6 -17.84 -8.81 14.75
CA VAL A 6 -17.69 -9.15 13.33
C VAL A 6 -18.28 -10.53 13.10
N TYR A 7 -19.24 -10.64 12.19
CA TYR A 7 -20.03 -11.85 12.02
C TYR A 7 -20.46 -12.09 10.57
N ILE A 8 -20.72 -13.35 10.26
CA ILE A 8 -21.31 -13.79 8.99
C ILE A 8 -22.81 -14.02 9.19
N ASN A 9 -23.62 -13.36 8.38
CA ASN A 9 -25.02 -13.71 8.22
C ASN A 9 -25.30 -13.99 6.74
N GLU A 10 -25.78 -15.19 6.46
CA GLU A 10 -25.89 -15.76 5.12
C GLU A 10 -24.52 -15.72 4.39
N ASN A 11 -24.40 -14.91 3.33
CA ASN A 11 -23.18 -14.75 2.53
C ASN A 11 -22.56 -13.34 2.67
N ASN A 12 -22.78 -12.69 3.80
CA ASN A 12 -22.34 -11.33 4.06
C ASN A 12 -21.54 -11.25 5.35
N ILE A 13 -20.48 -10.45 5.36
CA ILE A 13 -19.71 -10.10 6.55
C ILE A 13 -20.18 -8.72 7.02
N TYR A 14 -20.50 -8.64 8.31
CA TYR A 14 -20.90 -7.41 8.97
C TYR A 14 -19.96 -7.07 10.12
N VAL A 15 -19.89 -5.78 10.42
CA VAL A 15 -19.35 -5.25 11.68
C VAL A 15 -20.47 -4.52 12.42
N GLN A 16 -20.60 -4.79 13.71
CA GLN A 16 -21.55 -4.13 14.60
C GLN A 16 -20.81 -3.42 15.74
N GLU A 17 -21.04 -2.12 15.85
CA GLU A 17 -20.50 -1.20 16.85
C GLU A 17 -21.65 -0.65 17.68
N GLY A 18 -22.00 -1.32 18.78
CA GLY A 18 -23.20 -0.97 19.55
C GLY A 18 -24.48 -1.24 18.77
N GLU A 19 -25.16 -0.17 18.34
CA GLU A 19 -26.38 -0.21 17.50
C GLU A 19 -26.09 -0.03 16.00
N LYS A 20 -24.90 0.47 15.65
CA LYS A 20 -24.50 0.69 14.26
C LYS A 20 -24.06 -0.63 13.64
N VAL A 21 -24.67 -1.01 12.52
CA VAL A 21 -24.29 -2.19 11.73
C VAL A 21 -23.83 -1.74 10.35
N SER A 22 -22.66 -2.21 9.92
CA SER A 22 -22.14 -1.98 8.57
C SER A 22 -21.87 -3.32 7.88
N LYS A 23 -22.35 -3.49 6.64
CA LYS A 23 -21.96 -4.60 5.76
C LYS A 23 -20.59 -4.26 5.19
N LEU A 24 -19.60 -5.11 5.46
CA LEU A 24 -18.23 -4.95 4.97
C LEU A 24 -18.11 -5.43 3.53
N ILE A 25 -18.61 -6.64 3.26
CA ILE A 25 -18.52 -7.32 1.97
C ILE A 25 -19.51 -8.49 1.91
N SER A 26 -20.01 -8.79 0.73
CA SER A 26 -20.74 -10.02 0.42
C SER A 26 -19.98 -10.91 -0.56
N LEU A 27 -20.27 -12.21 -0.55
CA LEU A 27 -19.68 -13.15 -1.50
C LEU A 27 -20.06 -12.82 -2.95
N GLU A 28 -21.26 -12.29 -3.17
CA GLU A 28 -21.72 -11.86 -4.49
C GLU A 28 -20.93 -10.66 -4.99
N GLU A 29 -20.79 -9.61 -4.17
CA GLU A 29 -19.98 -8.41 -4.51
C GLU A 29 -18.52 -8.77 -4.77
N TYR A 30 -17.95 -9.64 -3.94
CA TYR A 30 -16.59 -10.14 -4.11
C TYR A 30 -16.40 -10.83 -5.47
N ASN A 31 -17.26 -11.80 -5.80
CA ASN A 31 -17.15 -12.57 -7.04
C ASN A 31 -17.36 -11.69 -8.28
N PHE A 32 -18.31 -10.75 -8.20
CA PHE A 32 -18.59 -9.81 -9.27
C PHE A 32 -17.37 -8.92 -9.57
N GLU A 33 -16.79 -8.27 -8.55
CA GLU A 33 -15.64 -7.38 -8.74
C GLU A 33 -14.35 -8.14 -9.10
N LEU A 34 -14.18 -9.38 -8.62
CA LEU A 34 -13.06 -10.22 -9.02
C LEU A 34 -13.09 -10.56 -10.53
N GLU A 35 -14.24 -10.94 -11.06
CA GLU A 35 -14.38 -11.27 -12.49
C GLU A 35 -14.31 -10.03 -13.40
N LYS A 36 -14.82 -8.90 -12.92
CA LYS A 36 -14.62 -7.61 -13.58
C LYS A 36 -13.14 -7.24 -13.67
N ASN A 37 -12.41 -7.31 -12.55
CA ASN A 37 -10.97 -7.08 -12.50
C ASN A 37 -10.21 -8.05 -13.42
N ARG A 38 -10.57 -9.35 -13.43
CA ARG A 38 -10.01 -10.34 -14.36
C ARG A 38 -10.18 -9.89 -15.82
N THR A 39 -11.34 -9.37 -16.18
CA THR A 39 -11.63 -8.88 -17.54
C THR A 39 -10.76 -7.66 -17.88
N GLU A 40 -10.70 -6.66 -17.01
CA GLU A 40 -9.89 -5.44 -17.20
C GLU A 40 -8.39 -5.76 -17.36
N LEU A 41 -7.87 -6.70 -16.55
CA LEU A 41 -6.49 -7.13 -16.65
C LEU A 41 -6.18 -7.92 -17.92
N ASN A 42 -7.10 -8.77 -18.40
CA ASN A 42 -6.94 -9.46 -19.68
C ASN A 42 -6.86 -8.48 -20.86
N GLU A 43 -7.64 -7.40 -20.82
CA GLU A 43 -7.60 -6.35 -21.83
C GLU A 43 -6.28 -5.55 -21.78
N LYS A 44 -5.82 -5.20 -20.57
CA LYS A 44 -4.59 -4.44 -20.33
C LYS A 44 -3.33 -5.25 -20.64
N TYR A 45 -3.29 -6.53 -20.25
CA TYR A 45 -2.11 -7.40 -20.31
C TYR A 45 -2.37 -8.63 -21.19
N LYS A 46 -2.61 -8.41 -22.48
CA LYS A 46 -3.00 -9.42 -23.50
C LYS A 46 -2.12 -10.68 -23.57
N THR A 47 -0.87 -10.63 -23.07
CA THR A 47 0.12 -11.71 -23.19
C THR A 47 0.59 -12.27 -21.85
N VAL A 48 0.05 -11.80 -20.73
CA VAL A 48 0.48 -12.19 -19.38
C VAL A 48 -0.58 -13.06 -18.72
N ASN A 49 -0.17 -14.04 -17.92
CA ASN A 49 -1.10 -14.79 -17.09
C ASN A 49 -1.71 -13.84 -16.02
N VAL A 50 -2.98 -13.52 -16.20
CA VAL A 50 -3.73 -12.58 -15.35
C VAL A 50 -3.91 -13.06 -13.91
N ASP A 51 -3.85 -14.37 -13.66
CA ASP A 51 -3.92 -14.91 -12.31
C ASP A 51 -2.75 -14.42 -11.43
N ASN A 52 -1.62 -14.04 -12.05
CA ASN A 52 -0.50 -13.42 -11.35
C ASN A 52 -0.81 -12.00 -10.83
N TYR A 53 -1.95 -11.39 -11.18
CA TYR A 53 -2.36 -10.09 -10.66
C TYR A 53 -3.59 -10.19 -9.75
N LEU A 54 -4.38 -11.27 -9.87
CA LEU A 54 -5.54 -11.48 -9.02
C LEU A 54 -5.17 -11.75 -7.56
N TYR A 55 -4.03 -12.42 -7.31
CA TYR A 55 -3.53 -12.59 -5.95
C TYR A 55 -3.28 -11.23 -5.28
N LEU A 56 -2.77 -10.26 -6.05
CA LEU A 56 -2.45 -8.91 -5.58
C LEU A 56 -3.73 -8.12 -5.28
N TRP A 57 -4.76 -8.27 -6.09
CA TRP A 57 -6.07 -7.69 -5.81
C TRP A 57 -6.65 -8.21 -4.49
N ASN A 58 -6.62 -9.53 -4.28
CA ASN A 58 -7.08 -10.15 -3.04
C ASN A 58 -6.27 -9.67 -1.83
N PHE A 59 -4.95 -9.58 -1.99
CA PHE A 59 -4.07 -9.03 -0.96
C PHE A 59 -4.49 -7.60 -0.59
N ILE A 60 -4.64 -6.70 -1.57
CA ILE A 60 -5.06 -5.31 -1.33
C ILE A 60 -6.40 -5.26 -0.60
N LEU A 61 -7.38 -6.02 -1.08
CA LEU A 61 -8.73 -6.00 -0.51
C LEU A 61 -8.76 -6.45 0.95
N PHE A 62 -8.19 -7.62 1.27
CA PHE A 62 -8.22 -8.15 2.64
C PHE A 62 -7.35 -7.31 3.59
N ASN A 63 -6.21 -6.82 3.10
CA ASN A 63 -5.35 -5.95 3.88
C ASN A 63 -6.04 -4.61 4.21
N ASN A 64 -6.77 -4.04 3.25
CA ASN A 64 -7.51 -2.80 3.46
C ASN A 64 -8.77 -2.98 4.34
N LEU A 65 -9.49 -4.10 4.20
CA LEU A 65 -10.58 -4.46 5.14
C LEU A 65 -10.06 -4.58 6.58
N SER A 66 -8.89 -5.18 6.76
CA SER A 66 -8.25 -5.34 8.06
C SER A 66 -7.86 -3.99 8.66
N ASN A 67 -7.20 -3.14 7.86
CA ASN A 67 -6.88 -1.76 8.27
C ASN A 67 -8.15 -0.96 8.63
N TYR A 68 -9.23 -1.09 7.86
CA TYR A 68 -10.51 -0.45 8.15
C TYR A 68 -11.07 -0.89 9.52
N LEU A 69 -11.03 -2.19 9.83
CA LEU A 69 -11.49 -2.71 11.11
C LEU A 69 -10.63 -2.25 12.28
N ILE A 70 -9.31 -2.15 12.10
CA ILE A 70 -8.39 -1.61 13.11
C ILE A 70 -8.74 -0.14 13.40
N ASP A 71 -8.90 0.69 12.37
CA ASP A 71 -9.27 2.09 12.55
C ASP A 71 -10.66 2.22 13.18
N ALA A 72 -11.63 1.40 12.78
CA ALA A 72 -12.95 1.36 13.39
C ALA A 72 -12.87 1.01 14.89
N TYR A 73 -12.04 0.03 15.27
CA TYR A 73 -11.83 -0.36 16.67
C TYR A 73 -11.23 0.80 17.49
N ILE A 74 -10.22 1.48 16.94
CA ILE A 74 -9.57 2.61 17.58
C ILE A 74 -10.57 3.78 17.74
N ASN A 75 -11.28 4.14 16.66
CA ASN A 75 -12.21 5.27 16.64
C ASN A 75 -13.43 5.06 17.55
N SER A 76 -13.88 3.82 17.71
CA SER A 76 -15.01 3.47 18.59
C SER A 76 -14.60 3.26 20.05
N GLU A 77 -13.31 3.35 20.36
CA GLU A 77 -12.73 3.01 21.67
C GLU A 77 -13.23 1.63 22.16
N SER A 78 -13.31 0.69 21.22
CA SER A 78 -13.78 -0.67 21.50
C SER A 78 -12.80 -1.40 22.41
N SER A 79 -13.33 -2.26 23.28
CA SER A 79 -12.46 -3.00 24.22
C SER A 79 -11.85 -4.26 23.60
N THR A 80 -12.59 -4.91 22.69
CA THR A 80 -12.20 -6.13 21.98
C THR A 80 -12.98 -6.21 20.67
N ILE A 81 -12.34 -6.73 19.63
CA ILE A 81 -12.98 -7.18 18.39
C ILE A 81 -13.34 -8.65 18.56
N LEU A 82 -14.63 -8.94 18.56
CA LEU A 82 -15.17 -10.27 18.73
C LEU A 82 -15.55 -10.86 17.37
N PHE A 83 -15.03 -12.04 17.07
CA PHE A 83 -15.44 -12.84 15.91
C PHE A 83 -16.34 -14.00 16.35
N GLU A 84 -17.21 -14.49 15.47
CA GLU A 84 -18.06 -15.64 15.80
C GLU A 84 -17.23 -16.91 16.09
N GLU A 85 -17.56 -17.65 17.16
CA GLU A 85 -16.82 -18.83 17.62
C GLU A 85 -16.77 -19.97 16.58
N LYS A 86 -17.76 -20.03 15.68
CA LYS A 86 -17.78 -21.00 14.56
C LYS A 86 -16.51 -20.94 13.69
N LEU A 87 -15.88 -19.77 13.61
CA LEU A 87 -14.64 -19.52 12.85
C LEU A 87 -13.38 -20.10 13.51
N LYS A 88 -13.39 -20.29 14.84
CA LYS A 88 -12.28 -20.89 15.59
C LYS A 88 -12.08 -22.37 15.25
N ARG A 89 -13.17 -23.06 14.84
CA ARG A 89 -13.20 -24.52 14.63
C ARG A 89 -12.68 -24.96 13.26
N GLU A 90 -12.57 -24.05 12.29
CA GLU A 90 -12.23 -24.40 10.90
C GLU A 90 -10.71 -24.54 10.66
N GLY A 91 -9.86 -24.14 11.59
CA GLY A 91 -8.42 -24.45 11.60
C GLY A 91 -7.60 -23.93 10.39
N LYS A 92 -8.22 -23.23 9.44
CA LYS A 92 -7.59 -22.70 8.24
C LYS A 92 -7.14 -21.26 8.49
N GLN A 93 -5.96 -21.11 9.08
CA GLN A 93 -5.17 -19.88 8.92
C GLN A 93 -4.26 -20.01 7.69
N ILE A 94 -4.84 -20.38 6.53
CA ILE A 94 -4.13 -20.39 5.26
C ILE A 94 -4.73 -19.26 4.44
N ILE A 95 -3.92 -18.26 4.09
CA ILE A 95 -4.38 -17.17 3.24
C ILE A 95 -4.72 -17.75 1.87
N ARG A 96 -6.01 -17.78 1.52
CA ARG A 96 -6.46 -18.22 0.19
C ARG A 96 -6.58 -17.00 -0.70
N LEU A 97 -5.58 -16.77 -1.54
CA LEU A 97 -5.51 -15.62 -2.45
C LEU A 97 -5.96 -15.95 -3.89
N ILE A 98 -6.22 -17.22 -4.22
CA ILE A 98 -6.61 -17.66 -5.56
C ILE A 98 -7.58 -18.86 -5.46
N GLY A 99 -8.51 -18.96 -6.43
CA GLY A 99 -9.49 -20.04 -6.57
C GLY A 99 -10.88 -19.67 -6.07
N SER A 100 -11.81 -20.63 -6.07
CA SER A 100 -13.16 -20.43 -5.51
C SER A 100 -13.07 -20.20 -3.99
N ILE A 101 -13.52 -19.05 -3.53
CA ILE A 101 -13.45 -18.61 -2.12
C ILE A 101 -14.87 -18.63 -1.53
N GLU A 102 -14.99 -19.11 -0.30
CA GLU A 102 -16.24 -19.06 0.49
C GLU A 102 -16.25 -17.82 1.40
N ILE A 103 -17.41 -17.43 1.94
CA ILE A 103 -17.49 -16.24 2.82
C ILE A 103 -16.66 -16.41 4.11
N GLN A 104 -16.50 -17.65 4.59
CA GLN A 104 -15.63 -18.00 5.70
C GLN A 104 -14.15 -17.81 5.35
N ASP A 105 -13.73 -18.16 4.13
CA ASP A 105 -12.37 -17.94 3.66
C ASP A 105 -12.05 -16.43 3.63
N ILE A 106 -12.99 -15.58 3.20
CA ILE A 106 -12.84 -14.11 3.23
C ILE A 106 -12.61 -13.62 4.65
N LEU A 107 -13.46 -14.02 5.61
CA LEU A 107 -13.32 -13.59 6.99
C LEU A 107 -12.04 -14.14 7.64
N GLY A 108 -11.64 -15.37 7.31
CA GLY A 108 -10.38 -15.96 7.75
C GLY A 108 -9.15 -15.19 7.25
N ASN A 109 -9.16 -14.72 6.00
CA ASN A 109 -8.12 -13.86 5.45
C ASN A 109 -8.04 -12.52 6.20
N ILE A 110 -9.17 -11.88 6.49
CA ILE A 110 -9.25 -10.63 7.26
C ILE A 110 -8.65 -10.83 8.66
N ILE A 111 -9.08 -11.87 9.39
CA ILE A 111 -8.55 -12.18 10.73
C ILE A 111 -7.02 -12.41 10.66
N THR A 112 -6.55 -13.17 9.67
CA THR A 112 -5.13 -13.46 9.48
C THR A 112 -4.31 -12.19 9.25
N CYS A 113 -4.80 -11.27 8.42
CA CYS A 113 -4.17 -9.96 8.23
C CYS A 113 -4.16 -9.17 9.54
N MET A 114 -5.26 -9.13 10.29
CA MET A 114 -5.36 -8.39 11.55
C MET A 114 -4.43 -8.90 12.65
N ILE A 115 -4.31 -10.23 12.86
CA ILE A 115 -3.41 -10.78 13.89
C ILE A 115 -1.92 -10.56 13.56
N ASN A 116 -1.59 -10.28 12.29
CA ASN A 116 -0.24 -9.94 11.87
C ASN A 116 0.02 -8.44 11.77
N SER A 117 -0.96 -7.62 12.15
CA SER A 117 -0.77 -6.17 12.24
C SER A 117 0.16 -5.81 13.39
N GLU A 118 0.92 -4.72 13.25
CA GLU A 118 1.73 -4.19 14.35
C GLU A 118 0.86 -3.82 15.56
N ASP A 119 -0.34 -3.31 15.31
CA ASP A 119 -1.31 -2.96 16.36
C ASP A 119 -1.71 -4.18 17.21
N TYR A 120 -1.87 -5.36 16.61
CA TYR A 120 -2.11 -6.60 17.36
C TYR A 120 -0.87 -7.05 18.11
N LEU A 121 0.27 -7.09 17.42
CA LEU A 121 1.53 -7.58 17.98
C LEU A 121 2.05 -6.73 19.14
N GLN A 122 1.71 -5.44 19.17
CA GLN A 122 2.01 -4.53 20.29
C GLN A 122 0.96 -4.55 21.40
N GLY A 123 -0.17 -5.26 21.20
CA GLY A 123 -1.27 -5.34 22.15
C GLY A 123 -2.19 -4.11 22.16
N ASN A 124 -2.14 -3.26 21.13
CA ASN A 124 -3.02 -2.10 20.96
C ASN A 124 -4.44 -2.52 20.59
N ILE A 125 -4.59 -3.64 19.86
CA ILE A 125 -5.90 -4.25 19.59
C ILE A 125 -6.02 -5.61 20.28
N LYS A 126 -7.24 -5.94 20.72
CA LYS A 126 -7.59 -7.24 21.28
C LYS A 126 -8.59 -7.94 20.39
N ILE A 127 -8.33 -9.21 20.10
CA ILE A 127 -9.20 -10.07 19.29
C ILE A 127 -9.58 -11.29 20.12
N ASP A 128 -10.86 -11.62 20.15
CA ASP A 128 -11.37 -12.85 20.77
C ASP A 128 -12.54 -13.45 19.97
N TYR A 129 -13.01 -14.62 20.36
CA TYR A 129 -14.13 -15.33 19.75
C TYR A 129 -15.33 -15.41 20.70
N THR A 130 -16.54 -15.30 20.16
CA THR A 130 -17.77 -15.25 20.95
C THR A 130 -18.94 -16.01 20.32
N ASN A 131 -19.90 -16.41 21.15
CA ASN A 131 -21.23 -16.89 20.73
C ASN A 131 -22.31 -15.79 20.83
N GLU A 132 -21.90 -14.53 21.02
CA GLU A 132 -22.84 -13.40 21.03
C GLU A 132 -23.64 -13.35 19.73
N VAL A 133 -24.96 -13.21 19.88
CA VAL A 133 -25.88 -13.06 18.75
C VAL A 133 -25.91 -11.60 18.33
N PRO A 134 -25.74 -11.28 17.03
CA PRO A 134 -25.87 -9.92 16.52
C PRO A 134 -27.19 -9.28 16.92
N ARG A 135 -27.17 -7.97 17.21
CA ARG A 135 -28.42 -7.26 17.50
C ARG A 135 -29.12 -6.96 16.18
N LYS A 136 -30.45 -7.00 16.19
CA LYS A 136 -31.21 -6.54 15.04
C LYS A 136 -30.97 -5.04 14.87
N SER A 137 -30.57 -4.64 13.67
CA SER A 137 -30.54 -3.25 13.26
C SER A 137 -31.51 -3.06 12.09
N GLU A 138 -32.32 -2.00 12.16
CA GLU A 138 -33.19 -1.59 11.06
C GLU A 138 -32.42 -0.85 9.95
N ASN A 139 -31.25 -0.29 10.30
CA ASN A 139 -30.40 0.46 9.37
C ASN A 139 -29.02 -0.21 9.27
N VAL A 140 -28.76 -0.82 8.12
CA VAL A 140 -27.45 -1.40 7.77
C VAL A 140 -26.76 -0.48 6.78
N LEU A 141 -25.59 0.04 7.16
CA LEU A 141 -24.74 0.80 6.25
C LEU A 141 -24.02 -0.18 5.32
N ASN A 142 -24.22 -0.06 4.01
CA ASN A 142 -23.43 -0.84 3.04
C ASN A 142 -22.16 -0.06 2.69
N LEU A 143 -20.99 -0.63 3.02
CA LEU A 143 -19.72 -0.08 2.57
C LEU A 143 -19.49 -0.48 1.11
N ASP A 144 -19.10 0.50 0.30
CA ASP A 144 -18.73 0.26 -1.10
C ASP A 144 -17.39 -0.50 -1.17
N LEU A 145 -17.34 -1.58 -1.94
CA LEU A 145 -16.12 -2.37 -2.10
C LEU A 145 -15.00 -1.54 -2.73
N ASN A 146 -15.33 -0.61 -3.63
CA ASN A 146 -14.33 0.28 -4.22
C ASN A 146 -13.75 1.26 -3.19
N TYR A 147 -14.58 1.75 -2.26
CA TYR A 147 -14.09 2.52 -1.11
C TYR A 147 -13.11 1.71 -0.27
N ILE A 148 -13.46 0.46 0.05
CA ILE A 148 -12.60 -0.45 0.82
C ILE A 148 -11.31 -0.77 0.05
N PHE A 149 -11.39 -1.05 -1.25
CA PHE A 149 -10.23 -1.37 -2.07
C PHE A 149 -9.22 -0.22 -2.12
N ASN A 150 -9.69 1.03 -2.05
CA ASN A 150 -8.85 2.23 -2.01
C ASN A 150 -8.64 2.78 -0.58
N TYR A 151 -8.97 2.00 0.46
CA TYR A 151 -8.92 2.48 1.82
C TYR A 151 -7.49 2.81 2.25
N THR A 152 -7.31 4.02 2.77
CA THR A 152 -6.05 4.45 3.39
C THR A 152 -6.27 4.56 4.91
N PRO A 153 -5.51 3.81 5.73
CA PRO A 153 -5.64 3.88 7.18
C PRO A 153 -5.37 5.30 7.70
N ASN A 154 -6.03 5.69 8.79
CA ASN A 154 -5.92 7.00 9.42
C ASN A 154 -4.48 7.34 9.80
N SER A 155 -3.76 6.37 10.39
CA SER A 155 -2.34 6.52 10.72
C SER A 155 -1.48 6.87 9.50
N LEU A 156 -1.77 6.30 8.32
CA LEU A 156 -1.04 6.61 7.09
C LEU A 156 -1.47 7.96 6.49
N LYS A 157 -2.77 8.30 6.55
CA LYS A 157 -3.27 9.61 6.10
C LYS A 157 -2.57 10.77 6.82
N GLU A 158 -2.42 10.67 8.14
CA GLU A 158 -1.72 11.68 8.94
C GLU A 158 -0.27 11.88 8.49
N VAL A 159 0.44 10.78 8.18
CA VAL A 159 1.81 10.84 7.68
C VAL A 159 1.85 11.45 6.27
N ILE A 160 0.93 11.06 5.38
CA ILE A 160 0.80 11.63 4.03
C ILE A 160 0.60 13.14 4.10
N ASP A 161 -0.36 13.61 4.90
CA ASP A 161 -0.69 15.02 4.99
C ASP A 161 0.47 15.85 5.55
N LYS A 162 1.12 15.36 6.61
CA LYS A 162 2.31 15.99 7.19
C LYS A 162 3.47 16.05 6.19
N LEU A 163 3.79 14.90 5.59
CA LEU A 163 4.91 14.78 4.67
C LEU A 163 4.71 15.63 3.41
N LYS A 164 3.48 15.73 2.89
CA LYS A 164 3.14 16.58 1.75
C LYS A 164 3.47 18.05 2.03
N VAL A 165 3.11 18.57 3.21
CA VAL A 165 3.42 19.94 3.62
C VAL A 165 4.93 20.15 3.72
N ASP A 166 5.63 19.22 4.36
CA ASP A 166 7.06 19.33 4.60
C ASP A 166 7.88 19.21 3.31
N LEU A 167 7.51 18.32 2.38
CA LEU A 167 8.15 18.21 1.07
C LEU A 167 8.15 19.56 0.32
N VAL A 168 7.04 20.31 0.38
CA VAL A 168 6.95 21.65 -0.20
C VAL A 168 7.79 22.66 0.61
N ALA A 169 7.74 22.62 1.94
CA ALA A 169 8.49 23.54 2.81
C ALA A 169 10.01 23.40 2.64
N PHE A 170 10.51 22.16 2.53
CA PHE A 170 11.92 21.84 2.28
C PHE A 170 12.32 21.99 0.80
N LYS A 171 11.41 22.48 -0.03
CA LYS A 171 11.60 22.74 -1.46
C LYS A 171 12.03 21.48 -2.21
N TYR A 172 11.54 20.30 -1.81
CA TYR A 172 11.68 19.09 -2.60
C TYR A 172 10.92 19.22 -3.91
N PHE A 173 9.73 19.80 -3.84
CA PHE A 173 8.88 20.09 -4.98
C PHE A 173 8.39 21.54 -4.94
N GLY A 174 8.23 22.15 -6.11
CA GLY A 174 7.49 23.40 -6.25
C GLY A 174 6.00 23.18 -5.95
N LYS A 175 5.29 24.23 -5.53
CA LYS A 175 3.84 24.18 -5.20
C LYS A 175 2.95 23.66 -6.34
N SER A 176 3.43 23.65 -7.59
CA SER A 176 2.70 23.25 -8.80
C SER A 176 3.31 22.05 -9.54
N GLN A 177 4.32 21.36 -8.99
CA GLN A 177 5.01 20.25 -9.67
C GLN A 177 4.33 18.91 -9.39
N VAL A 178 3.07 18.79 -9.80
CA VAL A 178 2.31 17.54 -9.73
C VAL A 178 1.88 17.08 -11.12
N ASN A 179 1.77 15.77 -11.32
CA ASN A 179 1.20 15.19 -12.54
C ASN A 179 -0.34 15.24 -12.54
N GLU A 180 -0.95 14.70 -13.60
CA GLU A 180 -2.40 14.61 -13.76
C GLU A 180 -3.10 13.85 -12.61
N ASN A 181 -2.38 12.97 -11.92
CA ASN A 181 -2.86 12.21 -10.76
C ASN A 181 -2.55 12.91 -9.42
N GLY A 182 -2.07 14.16 -9.44
CA GLY A 182 -1.75 14.93 -8.24
C GLY A 182 -0.47 14.48 -7.51
N LYS A 183 0.36 13.62 -8.13
CA LYS A 183 1.62 13.14 -7.55
C LYS A 183 2.78 14.05 -7.90
N PHE A 184 3.67 14.29 -6.95
CA PHE A 184 4.91 15.02 -7.18
C PHE A 184 5.84 14.24 -8.11
N ILE A 185 6.43 14.92 -9.09
CA ILE A 185 7.37 14.29 -10.03
C ILE A 185 8.80 14.40 -9.54
N LEU A 186 9.44 13.24 -9.35
CA LEU A 186 10.88 13.09 -9.15
C LEU A 186 11.57 12.92 -10.53
N PRO A 187 12.27 13.96 -11.02
CA PRO A 187 12.91 13.89 -12.33
C PRO A 187 14.15 13.00 -12.32
N ILE A 188 14.27 12.19 -13.38
CA ILE A 188 15.44 11.36 -13.67
C ILE A 188 16.04 11.85 -14.98
N TYR A 189 17.29 12.27 -14.95
CA TYR A 189 18.00 12.79 -16.11
C TYR A 189 18.96 11.75 -16.68
N VAL A 190 18.95 11.55 -17.98
CA VAL A 190 19.86 10.64 -18.68
C VAL A 190 20.96 11.46 -19.36
N ASP A 191 22.21 11.20 -19.02
CA ASP A 191 23.36 11.79 -19.72
C ASP A 191 23.81 10.85 -20.84
N GLU A 192 23.11 10.93 -21.97
CA GLU A 192 23.39 10.09 -23.14
C GLU A 192 24.82 10.25 -23.66
N GLU A 193 25.35 11.48 -23.62
CA GLU A 193 26.70 11.76 -24.11
C GLU A 193 27.74 11.03 -23.25
N THR A 194 27.58 11.06 -21.92
CA THR A 194 28.46 10.35 -21.00
C THR A 194 28.32 8.84 -21.11
N LEU A 195 27.11 8.31 -21.28
CA LEU A 195 26.87 6.88 -21.49
C LEU A 195 27.47 6.38 -22.80
N SER A 196 27.26 7.12 -23.89
CA SER A 196 27.83 6.84 -25.21
C SER A 196 29.37 6.84 -25.18
N LYS A 197 29.99 7.81 -24.50
CA LYS A 197 31.46 7.86 -24.29
C LYS A 197 32.00 6.65 -23.52
N LYS A 198 31.18 6.00 -22.68
CA LYS A 198 31.52 4.78 -21.95
C LYS A 198 31.19 3.50 -22.73
N GLY A 199 30.69 3.62 -23.96
CA GLY A 199 30.29 2.49 -24.79
C GLY A 199 29.03 1.79 -24.30
N ILE A 200 28.16 2.49 -23.57
CA ILE A 200 26.92 1.92 -23.02
C ILE A 200 25.72 2.35 -23.86
N ASP A 201 25.04 1.38 -24.46
CA ASP A 201 23.72 1.57 -25.06
C ASP A 201 22.66 1.40 -23.97
N TYR A 202 21.96 2.48 -23.64
CA TYR A 202 21.10 2.55 -22.47
C TYR A 202 19.63 2.18 -22.75
N GLY A 203 19.24 2.05 -24.03
CA GLY A 203 17.83 1.91 -24.42
C GLY A 203 17.11 0.75 -23.76
N GLU A 204 17.75 -0.43 -23.70
CA GLU A 204 17.18 -1.62 -23.05
C GLU A 204 17.23 -1.57 -21.52
N TYR A 205 18.13 -0.77 -20.95
CA TYR A 205 18.31 -0.65 -19.50
C TYR A 205 17.48 0.47 -18.87
N LEU A 206 16.97 1.41 -19.68
CA LEU A 206 16.37 2.65 -19.22
C LEU A 206 15.25 2.42 -18.20
N ILE A 207 14.35 1.47 -18.47
CA ILE A 207 13.21 1.17 -17.58
C ILE A 207 13.72 0.74 -16.21
N ASN A 208 14.62 -0.26 -16.17
CA ASN A 208 15.18 -0.78 -14.93
C ASN A 208 16.00 0.28 -14.18
N TRP A 209 16.79 1.07 -14.90
CA TRP A 209 17.59 2.14 -14.31
C TRP A 209 16.73 3.28 -13.78
N ALA A 210 15.62 3.63 -14.45
CA ALA A 210 14.68 4.62 -13.96
C ALA A 210 14.00 4.13 -12.67
N SER A 211 13.57 2.87 -12.60
CA SER A 211 13.06 2.28 -11.35
C SER A 211 14.09 2.34 -10.23
N LEU A 212 15.34 1.94 -10.49
CA LEU A 212 16.41 1.98 -9.48
C LEU A 212 16.73 3.42 -9.03
N ALA A 213 16.75 4.37 -9.97
CA ALA A 213 16.95 5.78 -9.69
C ALA A 213 15.82 6.35 -8.82
N TYR A 214 14.57 6.01 -9.12
CA TYR A 214 13.40 6.37 -8.31
C TYR A 214 13.54 5.84 -6.89
N LEU A 215 13.84 4.55 -6.71
CA LEU A 215 14.04 3.94 -5.38
C LEU A 215 15.18 4.61 -4.59
N LYS A 216 16.28 4.97 -5.24
CA LYS A 216 17.38 5.71 -4.61
C LYS A 216 16.98 7.12 -4.17
N MET A 217 16.12 7.79 -4.93
CA MET A 217 15.56 9.09 -4.53
C MET A 217 14.63 8.93 -3.34
N LEU A 218 13.72 7.95 -3.37
CA LEU A 218 12.84 7.65 -2.24
C LEU A 218 13.64 7.40 -0.96
N THR A 219 14.68 6.57 -1.02
CA THR A 219 15.57 6.28 0.11
C THR A 219 16.17 7.57 0.69
N LYS A 220 16.73 8.43 -0.16
CA LYS A 220 17.35 9.68 0.30
C LYS A 220 16.36 10.65 0.96
N ILE A 221 15.14 10.72 0.43
CA ILE A 221 14.08 11.56 0.98
C ILE A 221 13.59 10.97 2.29
N HIS A 222 13.36 9.67 2.32
CA HIS A 222 12.97 8.91 3.49
C HIS A 222 13.94 9.14 4.65
N ASP A 223 15.23 8.87 4.45
CA ASP A 223 16.24 8.95 5.51
C ASP A 223 16.36 10.38 6.07
N PHE A 224 16.18 11.40 5.21
CA PHE A 224 16.10 12.79 5.65
C PHE A 224 14.90 13.03 6.58
N PHE A 225 13.71 12.53 6.23
CA PHE A 225 12.50 12.72 7.04
C PHE A 225 12.45 11.84 8.28
N LEU A 226 13.09 10.67 8.24
CA LEU A 226 13.30 9.82 9.41
C LEU A 226 14.08 10.59 10.49
N ASP A 227 15.22 11.17 10.13
CA ASP A 227 16.04 12.02 11.01
C ASP A 227 15.29 13.29 11.44
N TYR A 228 14.68 14.01 10.49
CA TYR A 228 13.96 15.25 10.78
C TYR A 228 12.79 15.07 11.76
N TYR A 229 12.04 13.97 11.63
CA TYR A 229 10.95 13.64 12.55
C TYR A 229 11.41 12.97 13.84
N LYS A 230 12.69 12.60 13.94
CA LYS A 230 13.27 11.86 15.08
C LYS A 230 12.51 10.56 15.37
N TYR A 231 12.16 9.83 14.31
CA TYR A 231 11.57 8.50 14.45
C TYR A 231 12.67 7.46 14.66
N ASP A 232 12.47 6.56 15.62
CA ASP A 232 13.37 5.43 15.91
C ASP A 232 13.19 4.29 14.88
N GLY A 233 13.29 4.61 13.59
CA GLY A 233 13.19 3.68 12.47
C GLY A 233 14.54 3.31 11.85
N LYS A 234 14.50 2.52 10.78
CA LYS A 234 15.69 2.07 10.04
C LYS A 234 15.82 2.86 8.74
N GLU A 235 17.01 3.36 8.44
CA GLU A 235 17.33 3.99 7.15
C GLU A 235 17.23 2.98 5.99
N GLY A 236 16.92 3.47 4.79
CA GLY A 236 16.88 2.68 3.57
C GLY A 236 15.48 2.51 2.94
N LEU A 237 15.36 1.51 2.07
CA LEU A 237 14.09 1.04 1.53
C LEU A 237 13.39 0.14 2.56
N VAL A 238 12.68 0.75 3.49
CA VAL A 238 11.93 0.05 4.54
C VAL A 238 10.44 0.26 4.37
N ASN A 239 9.66 -0.72 4.83
CA ASN A 239 8.21 -0.65 4.76
C ASN A 239 7.62 0.03 6.00
N ASP A 240 7.68 1.36 6.03
CA ASP A 240 7.12 2.19 7.11
C ASP A 240 6.20 3.29 6.60
N GLY A 241 5.60 4.04 7.53
CA GLY A 241 4.67 5.12 7.19
C GLY A 241 5.26 6.22 6.30
N ILE A 242 6.54 6.56 6.47
CA ILE A 242 7.20 7.61 5.66
C ILE A 242 7.40 7.09 4.24
N MET A 243 7.95 5.88 4.08
CA MET A 243 8.18 5.29 2.76
C MET A 243 6.86 5.11 2.00
N LEU A 244 5.83 4.57 2.66
CA LEU A 244 4.51 4.40 2.05
C LEU A 244 3.91 5.76 1.63
N ALA A 245 4.03 6.78 2.47
CA ALA A 245 3.60 8.13 2.12
C ALA A 245 4.37 8.70 0.91
N LEU A 246 5.69 8.47 0.81
CA LEU A 246 6.47 8.88 -0.36
C LEU A 246 6.02 8.15 -1.63
N ILE A 247 5.80 6.83 -1.57
CA ILE A 247 5.32 6.04 -2.72
C ILE A 247 3.93 6.51 -3.16
N TYR A 248 3.07 6.89 -2.21
CA TYR A 248 1.75 7.46 -2.50
C TYR A 248 1.85 8.84 -3.16
N LEU A 249 2.67 9.73 -2.60
CA LEU A 249 2.77 11.13 -3.00
C LEU A 249 3.59 11.37 -4.26
N THR A 250 4.45 10.44 -4.66
CA THR A 250 5.44 10.68 -5.72
C THR A 250 5.29 9.72 -6.90
N ASP A 251 5.77 10.20 -8.04
CA ASP A 251 6.04 9.40 -9.23
C ASP A 251 7.36 9.86 -9.84
N TYR A 252 7.84 9.18 -10.88
CA TYR A 252 9.04 9.61 -11.59
C TYR A 252 8.76 9.93 -13.06
N GLU A 253 9.63 10.75 -13.63
CA GLU A 253 9.61 11.07 -15.07
C GLU A 253 11.05 11.15 -15.58
N VAL A 254 11.32 10.48 -16.70
CA VAL A 254 12.60 10.60 -17.40
C VAL A 254 12.59 11.91 -18.20
N LYS A 255 13.60 12.75 -18.01
CA LYS A 255 13.72 14.07 -18.65
C LYS A 255 15.05 14.22 -19.35
N ASP A 256 15.05 15.08 -20.37
CA ASP A 256 16.27 15.53 -21.02
C ASP A 256 17.20 16.22 -20.02
N TYR A 257 18.49 16.02 -20.22
CA TYR A 257 19.49 16.67 -19.39
C TYR A 257 19.35 18.20 -19.48
N PRO A 258 19.19 18.92 -18.36
CA PRO A 258 18.88 20.34 -18.37
C PRO A 258 20.04 21.17 -18.95
N THR A 259 19.74 22.01 -19.94
CA THR A 259 20.70 22.92 -20.57
C THR A 259 21.16 23.99 -19.57
N GLY A 260 22.46 24.11 -19.34
CA GLY A 260 23.05 25.15 -18.48
C GLY A 260 23.32 24.73 -17.03
N LEU A 261 22.91 23.52 -16.62
CA LEU A 261 23.58 22.85 -15.51
C LEU A 261 25.00 22.53 -16.02
N GLN A 262 25.99 23.33 -15.58
CA GLN A 262 27.39 22.98 -15.83
C GLN A 262 27.56 21.52 -15.43
N LYS A 263 28.25 20.73 -16.26
CA LYS A 263 28.76 19.39 -15.94
C LYS A 263 29.77 19.50 -14.77
N SER A 264 29.35 20.03 -13.63
CA SER A 264 29.92 19.63 -12.37
C SER A 264 29.35 18.21 -12.20
N ILE A 265 30.11 17.11 -12.25
CA ILE A 265 31.49 16.86 -11.83
C ILE A 265 31.89 17.70 -10.60
N GLU A 266 30.91 18.16 -9.82
CA GLU A 266 31.04 18.26 -8.38
C GLU A 266 30.26 17.08 -7.82
N VAL A 267 30.92 15.92 -7.90
CA VAL A 267 31.09 15.02 -6.76
C VAL A 267 29.93 15.08 -5.76
N GLY A 268 28.85 14.34 -6.02
CA GLY A 268 27.96 13.89 -4.95
C GLY A 268 27.38 14.94 -3.99
N ARG A 269 27.21 16.21 -4.40
CA ARG A 269 26.52 17.20 -3.56
C ARG A 269 25.02 17.04 -3.71
N SER A 270 24.52 16.07 -2.93
CA SER A 270 23.18 15.97 -2.37
C SER A 270 22.19 17.00 -2.91
N THR A 271 21.46 16.63 -3.96
CA THR A 271 20.16 17.23 -4.26
C THR A 271 19.12 16.86 -3.20
N LYS A 272 19.53 16.34 -2.04
CA LYS A 272 18.74 15.72 -0.98
C LYS A 272 17.75 14.63 -1.46
N GLY A 273 17.91 14.11 -2.68
CA GLY A 273 16.97 13.16 -3.30
C GLY A 273 15.97 13.79 -4.27
N LYS A 274 16.08 15.08 -4.60
CA LYS A 274 15.16 15.80 -5.50
C LYS A 274 15.20 15.37 -6.96
N CYS A 275 16.31 14.81 -7.40
CA CYS A 275 16.49 14.30 -8.75
C CYS A 275 17.60 13.24 -8.78
N TYR A 276 17.64 12.47 -9.85
CA TYR A 276 18.66 11.47 -10.11
C TYR A 276 19.27 11.67 -11.49
N PHE A 277 20.57 11.39 -11.63
CA PHE A 277 21.29 11.42 -12.90
C PHE A 277 21.79 10.02 -13.23
N ILE A 278 21.46 9.55 -14.43
CA ILE A 278 21.93 8.28 -14.98
C ILE A 278 23.08 8.60 -15.93
N ASP A 279 24.30 8.31 -15.49
CA ASP A 279 25.55 8.54 -16.22
C ASP A 279 26.44 7.28 -16.27
N SER A 280 25.99 6.19 -15.66
CA SER A 280 26.73 4.96 -15.42
C SER A 280 25.78 3.79 -15.15
N ILE A 281 26.31 2.57 -15.16
CA ILE A 281 25.55 1.36 -14.82
C ILE A 281 25.01 1.50 -13.39
N VAL A 282 23.69 1.45 -13.26
CA VAL A 282 23.02 1.55 -11.96
C VAL A 282 23.03 0.18 -11.29
N ALA A 283 23.72 0.08 -10.15
CA ALA A 283 23.76 -1.15 -9.37
C ALA A 283 22.36 -1.55 -8.86
N PRO A 284 22.05 -2.87 -8.85
CA PRO A 284 20.79 -3.38 -8.34
C PRO A 284 20.64 -3.09 -6.84
N MET A 285 19.40 -3.05 -6.38
CA MET A 285 19.03 -2.81 -4.99
C MET A 285 18.10 -3.92 -4.52
N ALA A 286 18.36 -4.44 -3.32
CA ALA A 286 17.45 -5.37 -2.66
C ALA A 286 16.21 -4.61 -2.15
N ILE A 287 15.04 -5.24 -2.30
CA ILE A 287 13.76 -4.71 -1.85
C ILE A 287 13.12 -5.79 -0.97
N GLU A 288 12.64 -5.39 0.22
CA GLU A 288 11.90 -6.29 1.10
C GLU A 288 10.59 -6.72 0.42
N GLN A 289 10.16 -7.96 0.67
CA GLN A 289 9.02 -8.56 -0.02
C GLN A 289 7.73 -7.74 0.13
N ASP A 290 7.46 -7.23 1.32
CA ASP A 290 6.26 -6.43 1.58
C ASP A 290 6.27 -5.13 0.76
N LEU A 291 7.44 -4.48 0.64
CA LEU A 291 7.59 -3.27 -0.16
C LEU A 291 7.50 -3.56 -1.67
N ALA A 292 7.99 -4.72 -2.12
CA ALA A 292 7.82 -5.17 -3.49
C ALA A 292 6.33 -5.33 -3.85
N ILE A 293 5.52 -5.89 -2.93
CA ILE A 293 4.06 -5.99 -3.10
C ILE A 293 3.41 -4.61 -3.19
N VAL A 294 3.86 -3.64 -2.38
CA VAL A 294 3.36 -2.25 -2.46
C VAL A 294 3.65 -1.62 -3.82
N PHE A 295 4.86 -1.77 -4.36
CA PHE A 295 5.18 -1.26 -5.70
C PHE A 295 4.34 -1.92 -6.78
N GLN A 296 4.15 -3.24 -6.71
CA GLN A 296 3.26 -3.95 -7.64
C GLN A 296 1.82 -3.46 -7.53
N ALA A 297 1.30 -3.23 -6.31
CA ALA A 297 -0.03 -2.67 -6.09
C ALA A 297 -0.17 -1.27 -6.71
N LYS A 298 0.85 -0.42 -6.55
CA LYS A 298 0.90 0.91 -7.20
C LYS A 298 0.88 0.79 -8.72
N ASP A 299 1.69 -0.09 -9.30
CA ASP A 299 1.85 -0.14 -10.76
C ASP A 299 0.67 -0.81 -11.46
N VAL A 300 0.06 -1.82 -10.85
CA VAL A 300 -1.08 -2.55 -11.42
C VAL A 300 -2.39 -1.82 -11.16
N TYR A 301 -2.60 -1.37 -9.92
CA TYR A 301 -3.89 -0.88 -9.42
C TYR A 301 -3.90 0.59 -9.00
N SER A 302 -2.77 1.31 -9.05
CA SER A 302 -2.65 2.67 -8.52
C SER A 302 -2.95 2.79 -7.02
N VAL A 303 -2.87 1.69 -6.27
CA VAL A 303 -3.15 1.64 -4.82
C VAL A 303 -1.85 1.48 -4.03
N VAL A 304 -1.71 2.27 -2.97
CA VAL A 304 -0.67 2.10 -1.95
C VAL A 304 -1.34 1.66 -0.66
N THR A 305 -1.08 0.42 -0.25
CA THR A 305 -1.69 -0.17 0.95
C THR A 305 -0.66 -0.29 2.07
N LYS A 306 -1.09 -0.05 3.32
CA LYS A 306 -0.27 -0.32 4.50
C LYS A 306 -0.28 -1.82 4.76
N THR A 307 0.73 -2.53 4.30
CA THR A 307 0.79 -3.98 4.44
C THR A 307 0.90 -4.36 5.92
N LEU A 308 0.03 -5.25 6.37
CA LEU A 308 0.21 -5.94 7.64
C LEU A 308 1.20 -7.08 7.37
N ARG A 309 2.16 -7.32 8.29
CA ARG A 309 3.30 -8.22 8.01
C ARG A 309 2.80 -9.56 7.48
N LEU A 310 3.29 -9.98 6.32
CA LEU A 310 3.05 -11.35 5.88
C LEU A 310 3.92 -12.26 6.76
N LEU A 311 3.31 -13.27 7.37
CA LEU A 311 4.07 -14.32 8.07
C LEU A 311 5.15 -14.86 7.11
N GLN A 312 6.42 -14.71 7.52
CA GLN A 312 7.53 -15.45 6.91
C GLN A 312 7.37 -16.95 7.21
#